data_AF-A0A517VFD4-F1
#
_entry.id   AF-A0A517VFD4-F1
#
_cell.length_a   1.000
_cell.length_b   1.000
_cell.length_c   1.000
_cell.angle_alpha   90.00
_cell.angle_beta   90.00
_cell.angle_gamma   90.00
#
_symmetry.space_group_name_H-M   'P 1'
#
loop_
_entity.id
_entity.type
_entity.pdbx_description
1 polymer ?
#
loop_
_entity_poly.entity_id
_entity_poly.type
_entity_poly.pdbx_seq_one_letter_code
_entity_poly.pdbx_strand_id
1 'polypeptide(L)'
;MHESSLLPSTWNVPGEFRDRMGKQVGRQRTMIAEGHALIILHAPPHPDDMNRKGRFFWREPEGTWHASEFKGGPDALNQHLEEYQQLLEDFDDKVDEAVNSLEYLEVLNHLGPVYRALCHMTQSLQIAREAIPKDKLFIDYRDSSYRLERTAELLIEDAKNALDYVVAKQAEEQAKVSARIEMSSHRLNLLIAYFFPIATLSAIFGSNFQHGYEKHMIPYPFWIMVATGLALGFVIHIFLKRGPR
;
A
#
# COMPACT_ATOMS: atom_id res chain seq x y z
N MET A 1 36.49 -21.13 22.09
CA MET A 1 35.34 -20.28 22.47
C MET A 1 34.10 -20.97 21.94
N HIS A 2 33.23 -21.51 22.81
CA HIS A 2 31.97 -22.09 22.34
C HIS A 2 31.10 -20.95 21.81
N GLU A 3 30.97 -20.84 20.49
CA GLU A 3 29.97 -19.98 19.87
C GLU A 3 28.60 -20.43 20.39
N SER A 4 27.89 -19.52 21.05
CA SER A 4 26.56 -19.75 21.61
C SER A 4 25.60 -20.11 20.47
N SER A 5 25.34 -21.41 20.33
CA SER A 5 24.37 -21.96 19.38
C SER A 5 22.99 -21.35 19.63
N LEU A 6 22.26 -21.04 18.55
CA LEU A 6 20.90 -20.52 18.62
C LEU A 6 19.88 -21.53 19.18
N LEU A 7 20.23 -22.82 19.16
CA LEU A 7 19.39 -23.88 19.69
C LEU A 7 19.60 -24.02 21.21
N PRO A 8 18.52 -24.31 21.98
CA PRO A 8 18.64 -24.55 23.42
C PRO A 8 19.73 -25.59 23.75
N SER A 9 20.55 -25.29 24.76
CA SER A 9 21.60 -26.22 25.22
C SER A 9 21.01 -27.49 25.85
N THR A 10 19.77 -27.43 26.33
CA THR A 10 19.03 -28.56 26.90
C THR A 10 18.56 -29.57 25.84
N TRP A 11 18.58 -29.22 24.56
CA TRP A 11 18.15 -30.11 23.49
C TRP A 11 19.26 -31.05 23.06
N ASN A 12 18.95 -32.35 23.09
CA ASN A 12 19.83 -33.43 22.63
C ASN A 12 19.69 -33.66 21.12
N VAL A 13 19.97 -32.61 20.34
CA VAL A 13 19.92 -32.64 18.87
C VAL A 13 21.21 -33.21 18.25
N PRO A 14 21.15 -33.82 17.05
CA PRO A 14 22.33 -34.21 16.30
C PRO A 14 23.33 -33.06 16.12
N GLY A 15 24.63 -33.37 16.19
CA GLY A 15 25.71 -32.38 16.06
C GLY A 15 25.64 -31.59 14.76
N GLU A 16 25.25 -32.25 13.66
CA GLU A 16 25.08 -31.63 12.34
C GLU A 16 24.11 -30.43 12.37
N PHE A 17 23.09 -30.47 13.23
CA PHE A 17 22.17 -29.35 13.37
C PHE A 17 22.87 -28.12 13.91
N ARG A 18 23.70 -28.28 14.95
CA ARG A 18 24.45 -27.17 15.55
C ARG A 18 25.51 -26.63 14.60
N ASP A 19 26.20 -27.50 13.86
CA ASP A 19 27.28 -27.12 12.93
C ASP A 19 26.78 -26.32 11.73
N ARG A 20 25.53 -26.56 11.31
CA ARG A 20 24.88 -25.85 10.19
C ARG A 20 24.09 -24.61 10.62
N MET A 21 24.11 -24.27 11.91
CA MET A 21 23.53 -23.02 12.40
C MET A 21 24.53 -21.87 12.24
N GLY A 22 24.08 -20.77 11.65
CA GLY A 22 24.85 -19.54 11.58
C GLY A 22 24.68 -18.68 12.84
N LYS A 23 25.26 -17.47 12.80
CA LYS A 23 25.11 -16.44 13.86
C LYS A 23 23.71 -15.84 13.94
N GLN A 24 22.91 -16.02 12.89
CA GLN A 24 21.52 -15.58 12.77
C GLN A 24 20.66 -16.75 12.30
N VAL A 25 19.35 -16.67 12.57
CA VAL A 25 18.34 -17.69 12.21
C VAL A 25 18.41 -18.04 10.71
N GLY A 26 18.55 -17.02 9.86
CA GLY A 26 18.58 -17.16 8.40
C GLY A 26 17.21 -17.48 7.82
N ARG A 27 17.19 -18.25 6.72
CA ARG A 27 15.95 -18.66 6.04
C ARG A 27 15.22 -19.74 6.82
N GLN A 28 13.89 -19.72 6.71
CA GLN A 28 13.05 -20.85 7.13
C GLN A 28 13.46 -22.09 6.36
N ARG A 29 13.65 -23.20 7.06
CA ARG A 29 14.12 -24.45 6.47
C ARG A 29 13.85 -25.62 7.40
N THR A 30 13.89 -26.81 6.82
CA THR A 30 13.91 -28.08 7.56
C THR A 30 15.26 -28.76 7.39
N MET A 31 15.76 -29.32 8.48
CA MET A 31 16.99 -30.11 8.55
C MET A 31 16.67 -31.49 9.11
N ILE A 32 17.24 -32.52 8.49
CA ILE A 32 16.99 -33.92 8.82
C ILE A 32 18.33 -34.59 9.08
N ALA A 33 18.46 -35.28 10.21
CA ALA A 33 19.64 -36.06 10.56
C ALA A 33 19.24 -37.17 11.53
N GLU A 34 19.71 -38.40 11.29
CA GLU A 34 19.52 -39.54 12.22
C GLU A 34 18.04 -39.81 12.61
N GLY A 35 17.09 -39.50 11.72
CA GLY A 35 15.65 -39.62 12.00
C GLY A 35 15.04 -38.46 12.79
N HIS A 36 15.85 -37.51 13.27
CA HIS A 36 15.39 -36.25 13.83
C HIS A 36 14.99 -35.29 12.71
N ALA A 37 14.04 -34.41 13.00
CA ALA A 37 13.72 -33.25 12.17
C ALA A 37 13.82 -31.96 12.98
N LEU A 38 14.56 -30.98 12.48
CA LEU A 38 14.60 -29.62 13.00
C LEU A 38 13.98 -28.68 11.97
N ILE A 39 12.90 -28.03 12.34
CA ILE A 39 12.17 -27.06 11.53
C ILE A 39 12.45 -25.67 12.10
N ILE A 40 12.87 -24.77 11.23
CA ILE A 40 13.16 -23.38 11.55
C ILE A 40 12.12 -22.55 10.83
N LEU A 41 11.23 -21.90 11.59
CA LEU A 41 10.19 -21.03 11.06
C LEU A 41 10.40 -19.60 11.57
N HIS A 42 9.70 -18.63 10.97
CA HIS A 42 9.71 -17.24 11.43
C HIS A 42 8.40 -16.93 12.13
N ALA A 43 8.46 -16.24 13.27
CA ALA A 43 7.27 -15.65 13.88
C ALA A 43 6.58 -14.70 12.88
N PRO A 44 5.26 -14.49 13.00
CA PRO A 44 4.56 -13.53 12.15
C PRO A 44 5.28 -12.17 12.17
N PRO A 45 5.64 -11.59 11.02
CA PRO A 45 6.42 -10.37 10.97
C PRO A 45 5.61 -9.18 11.46
N HIS A 46 6.13 -8.45 12.45
CA HIS A 46 5.53 -7.20 12.93
C HIS A 46 6.17 -5.97 12.24
N PRO A 47 5.45 -4.86 12.02
CA PRO A 47 6.01 -3.63 11.43
C PRO A 47 7.27 -3.10 12.16
N ASP A 48 7.32 -3.26 13.48
CA ASP A 48 8.42 -2.78 14.33
C ASP A 48 9.63 -3.73 14.39
N ASP A 49 9.55 -4.91 13.75
CA ASP A 49 10.62 -5.89 13.81
C ASP A 49 11.80 -5.50 12.92
N MET A 50 12.90 -5.09 13.55
CA MET A 50 14.17 -4.82 12.85
C MET A 50 14.84 -6.09 12.28
N ASN A 51 14.56 -7.24 12.89
CA ASN A 51 15.13 -8.52 12.51
C ASN A 51 14.08 -9.62 12.59
N ARG A 52 14.20 -10.62 11.71
CA ARG A 52 13.33 -11.80 11.71
C ARG A 52 13.52 -12.60 12.99
N LYS A 53 12.43 -12.84 13.71
CA LYS A 53 12.40 -13.69 14.91
C LYS A 53 12.23 -15.14 14.50
N GLY A 54 13.22 -15.98 14.81
CA GLY A 54 13.21 -17.40 14.50
C GLY A 54 12.59 -18.24 15.59
N ARG A 55 11.80 -19.23 15.20
CA ARG A 55 11.21 -20.25 16.06
C ARG A 55 11.72 -21.62 15.63
N PHE A 56 12.12 -22.42 16.61
CA PHE A 56 12.68 -23.74 16.37
C PHE A 56 11.72 -24.81 16.87
N PHE A 57 11.48 -25.81 16.04
CA PHE A 57 10.68 -26.99 16.36
C PHE A 57 11.53 -28.23 16.08
N TRP A 58 11.70 -29.07 17.08
CA TRP A 58 12.51 -30.27 16.97
C TRP A 58 11.66 -31.50 17.26
N ARG A 59 11.73 -32.46 16.35
CA ARG A 59 11.12 -33.78 16.47
C ARG A 59 12.21 -34.84 16.62
N GLU A 60 12.10 -35.65 17.66
CA GLU A 60 12.92 -36.84 17.87
C GLU A 60 12.50 -38.00 16.94
N PRO A 61 13.36 -39.02 16.71
CA PRO A 61 13.02 -40.20 15.91
C PRO A 61 11.75 -40.89 16.40
N GLU A 62 11.58 -40.96 17.72
CA GLU A 62 10.45 -41.55 18.44
C GLU A 62 9.14 -40.74 18.26
N GLY A 63 9.22 -39.52 17.71
CA GLY A 63 8.07 -38.65 17.48
C GLY A 63 7.77 -37.66 18.62
N THR A 64 8.65 -37.55 19.62
CA THR A 64 8.55 -36.53 20.66
C THR A 64 8.91 -35.16 20.09
N TRP A 65 8.12 -34.15 20.44
CA TRP A 65 8.24 -32.78 19.90
C TRP A 65 8.69 -31.78 20.97
N HIS A 66 9.54 -30.86 20.55
CA HIS A 66 10.08 -29.75 21.34
C HIS A 66 9.96 -28.44 20.57
N ALA A 67 9.78 -27.34 21.28
CA ALA A 67 9.69 -26.00 20.71
C ALA A 67 10.48 -25.00 21.55
N SER A 68 11.06 -23.98 20.90
CA SER A 68 11.91 -23.00 21.59
C SER A 68 11.12 -21.94 22.36
N GLU A 69 9.93 -21.56 21.87
CA GLU A 69 9.13 -20.43 22.40
C GLU A 69 7.79 -20.87 23.00
N PHE A 70 7.32 -22.06 22.63
CA PHE A 70 6.05 -22.62 23.06
C PHE A 70 6.24 -23.72 24.10
N LYS A 71 5.15 -24.08 24.79
CA LYS A 71 5.13 -25.34 25.56
C LYS A 71 5.41 -26.50 24.60
N GLY A 72 6.34 -27.38 24.97
CA GLY A 72 6.76 -28.50 24.13
C GLY A 72 5.60 -29.42 23.73
N GLY A 73 5.83 -30.24 22.71
CA GLY A 73 4.82 -31.10 22.11
C GLY A 73 4.39 -30.65 20.70
N PRO A 74 3.60 -31.49 20.01
CA PRO A 74 3.14 -31.21 18.64
C PRO A 74 2.21 -29.98 18.57
N ASP A 75 1.58 -29.62 19.68
CA ASP A 75 0.67 -28.47 19.73
C ASP A 75 1.38 -27.13 19.55
N ALA A 76 2.69 -27.05 19.84
CA ALA A 76 3.49 -25.85 19.63
C ALA A 76 3.44 -25.33 18.18
N LEU A 77 3.42 -26.24 17.21
CA LEU A 77 3.39 -25.85 15.80
C LEU A 77 1.98 -25.45 15.37
N ASN A 78 0.93 -26.04 15.97
CA ASN A 78 -0.45 -25.55 15.79
C ASN A 78 -0.59 -24.13 16.32
N GLN A 79 -0.09 -23.86 17.53
CA GLN A 79 -0.13 -22.54 18.13
C GLN A 79 0.61 -21.50 17.26
N HIS A 80 1.74 -21.89 16.66
CA HIS A 80 2.45 -21.05 15.71
C HIS A 80 1.61 -20.71 14.46
N LEU A 81 0.92 -21.70 13.89
CA LEU A 81 0.03 -21.50 12.75
C LEU A 81 -1.21 -20.68 13.11
N GLU A 82 -1.72 -20.83 14.33
CA GLU A 82 -2.85 -20.07 14.85
C GLU A 82 -2.53 -18.58 14.99
N GLU A 83 -1.30 -18.21 15.40
CA GLU A 83 -0.87 -16.80 15.40
C GLU A 83 -0.90 -16.19 14.00
N TYR A 84 -0.51 -16.94 12.96
CA TYR A 84 -0.65 -16.48 11.57
C TYR A 84 -2.12 -16.39 11.16
N GLN A 85 -2.96 -17.34 11.59
CA GLN A 85 -4.37 -17.32 11.28
C GLN A 85 -5.06 -16.08 11.85
N GLN A 86 -4.85 -15.78 13.13
CA GLN A 86 -5.37 -14.57 13.78
C GLN A 86 -4.88 -13.30 13.08
N LEU A 87 -3.60 -13.25 12.71
CA LEU A 87 -3.08 -12.09 11.99
C LEU A 87 -3.75 -11.92 10.62
N LEU A 88 -4.06 -13.01 9.90
CA LEU A 88 -4.79 -12.93 8.63
C LEU A 88 -6.25 -12.54 8.81
N GLU A 89 -6.91 -13.01 9.87
CA GLU A 89 -8.27 -12.56 10.26
C GLU A 89 -8.28 -11.05 10.54
N ASP A 90 -7.29 -10.52 11.29
CA ASP A 90 -7.13 -9.08 11.52
C ASP A 90 -6.89 -8.28 10.23
N PHE A 91 -6.24 -8.88 9.22
CA PHE A 91 -6.03 -8.23 7.93
C PHE A 91 -7.28 -8.26 7.06
N ASP A 92 -8.07 -9.33 7.11
CA ASP A 92 -9.36 -9.44 6.44
C ASP A 92 -10.29 -8.31 6.91
N ASP A 93 -10.43 -8.15 8.24
CA ASP A 93 -11.19 -7.05 8.83
C ASP A 93 -10.68 -5.66 8.36
N LYS A 94 -9.36 -5.46 8.28
CA LYS A 94 -8.78 -4.19 7.80
C LYS A 94 -9.03 -3.95 6.31
N VAL A 95 -9.10 -4.99 5.49
CA VAL A 95 -9.46 -4.85 4.06
C VAL A 95 -10.92 -4.40 3.95
N ASP A 96 -11.81 -4.98 4.75
CA ASP A 96 -13.22 -4.64 4.79
C ASP A 96 -13.49 -3.23 5.34
N GLU A 97 -12.71 -2.80 6.33
CA GLU A 97 -12.83 -1.47 6.94
C GLU A 97 -12.21 -0.35 6.10
N ALA A 98 -11.27 -0.67 5.20
CA ALA A 98 -10.59 0.33 4.37
C ALA A 98 -11.54 1.00 3.37
N VAL A 99 -11.46 2.32 3.27
CA VAL A 99 -12.32 3.15 2.40
C VAL A 99 -11.52 3.96 1.39
N ASN A 100 -10.23 4.21 1.67
CA ASN A 100 -9.38 5.02 0.81
C ASN A 100 -8.08 4.31 0.40
N SER A 101 -7.43 4.87 -0.62
CA SER A 101 -6.21 4.28 -1.20
C SER A 101 -5.05 4.16 -0.22
N LEU A 102 -4.93 5.05 0.78
CA LEU A 102 -3.84 4.98 1.75
C LEU A 102 -4.02 3.80 2.71
N GLU A 103 -5.24 3.55 3.16
CA GLU A 103 -5.58 2.41 4.03
C GLU A 103 -5.32 1.07 3.31
N TYR A 104 -5.75 0.92 2.05
CA TYR A 104 -5.44 -0.28 1.28
C TYR A 104 -3.92 -0.47 1.07
N LEU A 105 -3.17 0.61 0.81
CA LEU A 105 -1.72 0.53 0.68
C LEU A 105 -1.03 0.13 1.99
N GLU A 106 -1.52 0.60 3.12
CA GLU A 106 -1.02 0.21 4.44
C GLU A 106 -1.21 -1.29 4.68
N VAL A 107 -2.42 -1.81 4.42
CA VAL A 107 -2.69 -3.25 4.49
C VAL A 107 -1.74 -4.05 3.60
N LEU A 108 -1.59 -3.67 2.33
CA LEU A 108 -0.72 -4.35 1.37
C LEU A 108 0.76 -4.35 1.80
N ASN A 109 1.24 -3.25 2.38
CA ASN A 109 2.62 -3.13 2.86
C ASN A 109 2.92 -4.09 4.00
N HIS A 110 1.94 -4.34 4.88
CA HIS A 110 2.11 -5.24 6.03
C HIS A 110 1.80 -6.70 5.71
N LEU A 111 0.83 -6.96 4.83
CA LEU A 111 0.46 -8.31 4.40
C LEU A 111 1.52 -8.97 3.51
N GLY A 112 2.24 -8.18 2.70
CA GLY A 112 3.31 -8.69 1.82
C GLY A 112 4.42 -9.48 2.55
N PRO A 113 5.03 -8.96 3.63
CA PRO A 113 5.92 -9.72 4.50
C PRO A 113 5.33 -10.99 5.07
N VAL A 114 4.08 -10.97 5.52
CA VAL A 114 3.37 -12.13 6.07
C VAL A 114 3.24 -13.22 5.01
N TYR A 115 2.76 -12.87 3.82
CA TYR A 115 2.64 -13.80 2.69
C TYR A 115 3.99 -14.46 2.34
N ARG A 116 5.07 -13.67 2.25
CA ARG A 116 6.43 -14.24 2.00
C ARG A 116 6.87 -15.20 3.10
N ALA A 117 6.52 -14.93 4.36
CA ALA A 117 6.84 -15.82 5.46
C ALA A 117 6.03 -17.13 5.35
N LEU A 118 4.74 -17.06 5.01
CA LEU A 118 3.89 -18.22 4.78
C LEU A 118 4.41 -19.11 3.65
N CYS A 119 4.77 -18.56 2.48
CA CYS A 119 5.33 -19.35 1.37
C CYS A 119 6.58 -20.16 1.79
N HIS A 120 7.49 -19.53 2.53
CA HIS A 120 8.70 -20.21 3.02
C HIS A 120 8.42 -21.23 4.13
N MET A 121 7.40 -20.98 4.96
CA MET A 121 6.92 -21.94 5.95
C MET A 121 6.32 -23.17 5.28
N THR A 122 5.40 -22.99 4.32
CA THR A 122 4.80 -24.09 3.54
C THR A 122 5.87 -24.93 2.86
N GLN A 123 6.87 -24.28 2.24
CA GLN A 123 8.00 -24.99 1.64
C GLN A 123 8.79 -25.80 2.66
N SER A 124 9.05 -25.24 3.85
CA SER A 124 9.79 -25.93 4.91
C SER A 124 9.02 -27.14 5.45
N LEU A 125 7.71 -26.99 5.66
CA LEU A 125 6.84 -28.07 6.13
C LEU A 125 6.65 -29.16 5.06
N GLN A 126 6.62 -28.80 3.78
CA GLN A 126 6.63 -29.76 2.68
C GLN A 126 7.90 -30.63 2.71
N ILE A 127 9.08 -30.02 2.90
CA ILE A 127 10.34 -30.77 3.02
C ILE A 127 10.29 -31.73 4.21
N ALA A 128 9.73 -31.29 5.35
CA ALA A 128 9.60 -32.15 6.53
C ALA A 128 8.67 -33.35 6.26
N ARG A 129 7.55 -33.11 5.58
CA ARG A 129 6.57 -34.13 5.17
C ARG A 129 7.18 -35.15 4.21
N GLU A 130 8.01 -34.72 3.26
CA GLU A 130 8.70 -35.60 2.31
C GLU A 130 9.78 -36.45 3.00
N ALA A 131 10.50 -35.88 3.96
CA ALA A 131 11.55 -36.58 4.69
C ALA A 131 11.03 -37.64 5.67
N ILE A 132 9.87 -37.40 6.29
CA ILE A 132 9.26 -38.30 7.27
C ILE A 132 7.81 -38.63 6.85
N PRO A 133 7.61 -39.40 5.76
CA PRO A 133 6.29 -39.59 5.14
C PRO A 133 5.30 -40.39 5.99
N LYS A 134 5.78 -41.08 7.04
CA LYS A 134 4.95 -41.89 7.93
C LYS A 134 4.29 -41.07 9.05
N ASP A 135 4.78 -39.86 9.31
CA ASP A 135 4.22 -39.02 10.35
C ASP A 135 3.10 -38.16 9.78
N LYS A 136 1.87 -38.44 10.22
CA LYS A 136 0.67 -37.76 9.73
C LYS A 136 0.58 -36.31 10.18
N LEU A 137 1.23 -35.93 11.29
CA LEU A 137 1.19 -34.55 11.76
C LEU A 137 1.79 -33.59 10.73
N PHE A 138 2.82 -34.01 9.99
CA PHE A 138 3.37 -33.20 8.90
C PHE A 138 2.40 -32.97 7.75
N ILE A 139 1.44 -33.87 7.54
CA ILE A 139 0.37 -33.66 6.55
C ILE A 139 -0.51 -32.51 7.02
N ASP A 140 -0.98 -32.57 8.27
CA ASP A 140 -1.87 -31.58 8.86
C ASP A 140 -1.23 -30.19 8.94
N TYR A 141 0.05 -30.12 9.36
CA TYR A 141 0.80 -28.86 9.38
C TYR A 141 0.99 -28.28 7.98
N ARG A 142 1.34 -29.13 6.99
CA ARG A 142 1.53 -28.68 5.61
C ARG A 142 0.22 -28.19 5.01
N ASP A 143 -0.87 -28.92 5.17
CA ASP A 143 -2.20 -28.51 4.68
C ASP A 143 -2.67 -27.21 5.35
N SER A 144 -2.45 -27.07 6.66
CA SER A 144 -2.75 -25.84 7.39
C SER A 144 -1.92 -24.65 6.89
N SER A 145 -0.61 -24.82 6.72
CA SER A 145 0.26 -23.76 6.19
C SER A 145 -0.11 -23.34 4.77
N TYR A 146 -0.45 -24.30 3.90
CA TYR A 146 -0.90 -24.03 2.53
C TYR A 146 -2.23 -23.27 2.51
N ARG A 147 -3.17 -23.64 3.40
CA ARG A 147 -4.43 -22.90 3.55
C ARG A 147 -4.16 -21.44 3.93
N LEU A 148 -3.30 -21.18 4.91
CA LEU A 148 -2.94 -19.83 5.35
C LEU A 148 -2.24 -19.05 4.22
N GLU A 149 -1.31 -19.69 3.50
CA GLU A 149 -0.65 -19.09 2.34
C GLU A 149 -1.69 -18.66 1.28
N ARG A 150 -2.66 -19.52 0.98
CA ARG A 150 -3.72 -19.21 0.02
C ARG A 150 -4.63 -18.10 0.51
N THR A 151 -4.98 -18.07 1.80
CA THR A 151 -5.76 -16.97 2.40
C THR A 151 -5.01 -15.64 2.25
N ALA A 152 -3.72 -15.60 2.58
CA ALA A 152 -2.92 -14.39 2.43
C ALA A 152 -2.82 -13.92 0.97
N GLU A 153 -2.70 -14.85 0.01
CA GLU A 153 -2.70 -14.53 -1.42
C GLU A 153 -4.02 -13.90 -1.87
N LEU A 154 -5.15 -14.49 -1.46
CA LEU A 154 -6.49 -13.98 -1.78
C LEU A 154 -6.70 -12.58 -1.18
N LEU A 155 -6.34 -12.37 0.09
CA LEU A 155 -6.44 -11.07 0.74
C LEU A 155 -5.60 -9.99 0.02
N ILE A 156 -4.40 -10.33 -0.46
CA ILE A 156 -3.57 -9.41 -1.26
C ILE A 156 -4.28 -9.06 -2.58
N GLU A 157 -4.91 -10.04 -3.23
CA GLU A 157 -5.65 -9.83 -4.48
C GLU A 157 -6.87 -8.94 -4.26
N ASP A 158 -7.67 -9.22 -3.22
CA ASP A 158 -8.86 -8.45 -2.88
C ASP A 158 -8.52 -6.99 -2.53
N ALA A 159 -7.50 -6.77 -1.70
CA ALA A 159 -7.03 -5.43 -1.35
C ALA A 159 -6.51 -4.65 -2.58
N LYS A 160 -5.84 -5.30 -3.53
CA LYS A 160 -5.40 -4.67 -4.78
C LYS A 160 -6.58 -4.29 -5.66
N ASN A 161 -7.54 -5.19 -5.84
CA ASN A 161 -8.72 -4.95 -6.65
C ASN A 161 -9.55 -3.78 -6.09
N ALA A 162 -9.71 -3.73 -4.76
CA ALA A 162 -10.39 -2.64 -4.09
C ALA A 162 -9.64 -1.30 -4.24
N LEU A 163 -8.31 -1.31 -4.08
CA LEU A 163 -7.46 -0.14 -4.33
C LEU A 163 -7.63 0.40 -5.76
N ASP A 164 -7.56 -0.48 -6.76
CA ASP A 164 -7.70 -0.12 -8.18
C ASP A 164 -9.08 0.50 -8.45
N TYR A 165 -10.13 -0.06 -7.85
CA TYR A 165 -11.48 0.51 -7.91
C TYR A 165 -11.54 1.92 -7.31
N VAL A 166 -10.98 2.13 -6.11
CA VAL A 166 -10.98 3.45 -5.46
C VAL A 166 -10.19 4.48 -6.27
N VAL A 167 -9.02 4.11 -6.78
CA VAL A 167 -8.21 4.99 -7.63
C VAL A 167 -8.97 5.39 -8.89
N ALA A 168 -9.61 4.43 -9.57
CA ALA A 168 -10.42 4.71 -10.75
C ALA A 168 -11.60 5.64 -10.44
N LYS A 169 -12.32 5.39 -9.34
CA LYS A 169 -13.45 6.21 -8.90
C LYS A 169 -13.02 7.65 -8.58
N GLN A 170 -11.91 7.82 -7.85
CA GLN A 170 -11.38 9.15 -7.53
C GLN A 170 -10.94 9.90 -8.80
N ALA A 171 -10.32 9.21 -9.76
CA ALA A 171 -9.95 9.81 -11.03
C ALA A 171 -11.18 10.30 -11.81
N GLU A 172 -12.28 9.54 -11.81
CA GLU A 172 -13.54 9.96 -12.43
C GLU A 172 -14.17 11.17 -11.73
N GLU A 173 -14.19 11.17 -10.39
CA GLU A 173 -14.70 12.29 -9.60
C GLU A 173 -13.86 13.57 -9.83
N GLN A 174 -12.53 13.44 -9.85
CA GLN A 174 -11.62 14.54 -10.15
C GLN A 174 -11.80 15.08 -11.57
N ALA A 175 -12.04 14.21 -12.57
CA ALA A 175 -12.33 14.61 -13.94
C ALA A 175 -13.63 15.43 -14.01
N LYS A 176 -14.69 14.99 -13.31
CA LYS A 176 -15.97 15.73 -13.22
C LYS A 176 -15.82 17.09 -12.55
N VAL A 177 -15.03 17.18 -11.48
CA VAL A 177 -14.72 18.45 -10.81
C VAL A 177 -13.91 19.36 -11.73
N SER A 178 -12.87 18.83 -12.38
CA SER A 178 -12.01 19.59 -13.29
C SER A 178 -12.80 20.17 -14.46
N ALA A 179 -13.71 19.41 -15.06
CA ALA A 179 -14.60 19.90 -16.12
C ALA A 179 -15.49 21.07 -15.65
N ARG A 180 -15.99 21.02 -14.41
CA ARG A 180 -16.78 22.11 -13.83
C ARG A 180 -15.93 23.36 -13.56
N ILE A 181 -14.70 23.18 -13.09
CA ILE A 181 -13.73 24.26 -12.88
C ILE A 181 -13.38 24.90 -14.23
N GLU A 182 -13.15 24.10 -15.26
CA GLU A 182 -12.86 24.58 -16.62
C GLU A 182 -14.02 25.42 -17.17
N MET A 183 -15.26 24.95 -17.07
CA MET A 183 -16.44 25.72 -17.50
C MET A 183 -16.59 27.04 -16.72
N SER A 184 -16.32 27.02 -15.42
CA SER A 184 -16.44 28.21 -14.56
C SER A 184 -15.32 29.21 -14.84
N SER A 185 -14.09 28.72 -15.02
CA SER A 185 -12.92 29.51 -15.43
C SER A 185 -13.15 30.15 -16.80
N HIS A 186 -13.70 29.39 -17.76
CA HIS A 186 -14.06 29.93 -19.06
C HIS A 186 -15.05 31.11 -18.95
N ARG A 187 -16.12 30.96 -18.14
CA ARG A 187 -17.09 32.05 -17.91
C ARG A 187 -16.45 33.27 -17.25
N LEU A 188 -15.58 33.07 -16.27
CA LEU A 188 -14.84 34.15 -15.62
C LEU A 188 -13.93 34.89 -16.63
N ASN A 189 -13.18 34.14 -17.43
CA ASN A 189 -12.30 34.70 -18.45
C ASN A 189 -13.07 35.53 -19.49
N LEU A 190 -14.29 35.09 -19.85
CA LEU A 190 -15.17 35.88 -20.72
C LEU A 190 -15.61 37.20 -20.06
N LEU A 191 -15.95 37.22 -18.77
CA LEU A 191 -16.31 38.46 -18.07
C LEU A 191 -15.14 39.43 -17.98
N ILE A 192 -13.94 38.93 -17.69
CA ILE A 192 -12.70 39.73 -17.64
C ILE A 192 -12.44 40.39 -19.00
N ALA A 193 -12.65 39.67 -20.10
CA ALA A 193 -12.47 40.22 -21.45
C ALA A 193 -13.32 41.47 -21.74
N TYR A 194 -14.53 41.54 -21.18
CA TYR A 194 -15.39 42.72 -21.30
C TYR A 194 -15.01 43.83 -20.32
N PHE A 195 -14.73 43.47 -19.06
CA PHE A 195 -14.52 44.47 -18.03
C PHE A 195 -13.15 45.15 -18.14
N PHE A 196 -12.11 44.41 -18.51
CA PHE A 196 -10.74 44.91 -18.48
C PHE A 196 -10.51 46.11 -19.41
N PRO A 197 -10.95 46.12 -20.68
CA PRO A 197 -10.83 47.30 -21.54
C PRO A 197 -11.62 48.51 -21.02
N ILE A 198 -12.83 48.27 -20.50
CA ILE A 198 -13.70 49.34 -19.98
C ILE A 198 -13.09 49.96 -18.72
N ALA A 199 -12.62 49.14 -17.79
CA ALA A 199 -11.97 49.59 -16.57
C ALA A 199 -10.67 50.34 -16.88
N THR A 200 -9.87 49.86 -17.84
CA THR A 200 -8.62 50.51 -18.25
C THR A 200 -8.88 51.87 -18.89
N LEU A 201 -9.84 51.96 -19.83
CA LEU A 201 -10.22 53.24 -20.42
C LEU A 201 -10.78 54.20 -19.36
N SER A 202 -11.64 53.71 -18.46
CA SER A 202 -12.19 54.52 -17.37
C SER A 202 -11.10 55.04 -16.43
N ALA A 203 -10.05 54.26 -16.17
CA ALA A 203 -8.90 54.70 -15.36
C ALA A 203 -8.04 55.74 -16.11
N ILE A 204 -7.77 55.55 -17.40
CA ILE A 204 -7.01 56.52 -18.22
C ILE A 204 -7.75 57.86 -18.28
N PHE A 205 -9.04 57.85 -18.60
CA PHE A 205 -9.82 59.08 -18.75
C PHE A 205 -10.33 59.67 -17.42
N GLY A 206 -10.40 58.87 -16.35
CA GLY A 206 -10.70 59.33 -14.99
C GLY A 206 -9.49 59.90 -14.26
N SER A 207 -8.28 59.68 -14.79
CA SER A 207 -7.07 60.36 -14.31
C SER A 207 -7.04 61.80 -14.82
N ASN A 208 -6.67 62.73 -13.94
CA ASN A 208 -6.86 64.18 -14.09
C ASN A 208 -5.84 64.80 -15.06
N PHE A 209 -5.77 64.30 -16.29
CA PHE A 209 -4.97 64.88 -17.36
C PHE A 209 -5.80 65.92 -18.11
N GLN A 210 -5.31 67.16 -18.17
CA GLN A 210 -5.93 68.21 -18.97
C GLN A 210 -5.79 67.87 -20.46
N HIS A 211 -6.82 67.29 -21.06
CA HIS A 211 -6.87 67.04 -22.48
C HIS A 211 -7.65 68.16 -23.19
N GLY A 212 -7.08 68.73 -24.26
CA GLY A 212 -7.69 69.83 -25.02
C GLY A 212 -9.05 69.54 -25.69
N TYR A 213 -9.56 68.31 -25.58
CA TYR A 213 -10.84 67.84 -26.10
C TYR A 213 -12.04 68.09 -25.16
N GLU A 214 -11.80 68.40 -23.88
CA GLU A 214 -12.86 68.63 -22.88
C GLU A 214 -13.70 69.88 -23.18
N LYS A 215 -13.12 70.87 -23.88
CA LYS A 215 -13.74 72.18 -24.09
C LYS A 215 -14.65 72.26 -25.31
N HIS A 216 -14.69 71.27 -26.20
CA HIS A 216 -15.33 71.50 -27.52
C HIS A 216 -16.62 70.74 -27.80
N MET A 217 -16.96 69.62 -27.18
CA MET A 217 -18.28 68.98 -27.38
C MET A 217 -18.63 68.01 -26.24
N ILE A 218 -19.24 68.49 -25.16
CA ILE A 218 -19.90 67.63 -24.16
C ILE A 218 -21.28 67.26 -24.76
N PRO A 219 -21.67 65.98 -24.98
CA PRO A 219 -21.21 64.73 -24.33
C PRO A 219 -20.60 63.66 -25.25
N TYR A 220 -20.22 63.97 -26.51
CA TYR A 220 -19.81 62.96 -27.50
C TYR A 220 -18.53 62.15 -27.19
N PRO A 221 -17.44 62.74 -26.65
CA PRO A 221 -16.19 62.02 -26.33
C PRO A 221 -16.39 60.87 -25.34
N PHE A 222 -17.29 61.06 -24.37
CA PHE A 222 -17.64 60.02 -23.39
C PHE A 222 -18.27 58.80 -24.08
N TRP A 223 -19.24 59.01 -24.97
CA TRP A 223 -19.89 57.92 -25.70
C TRP A 223 -18.94 57.21 -26.66
N ILE A 224 -18.02 57.93 -27.30
CA ILE A 224 -16.98 57.35 -28.18
C ILE A 224 -16.02 56.47 -27.36
N MET A 225 -15.60 56.91 -26.18
CA MET A 225 -14.78 56.11 -25.27
C MET A 225 -15.48 54.81 -24.88
N VAL A 226 -16.75 54.90 -24.44
CA VAL A 226 -17.55 53.71 -24.07
C VAL A 226 -17.71 52.76 -25.25
N ALA A 227 -18.03 53.28 -26.44
CA ALA A 227 -18.18 52.48 -27.65
C ALA A 227 -16.85 51.79 -28.05
N THR A 228 -15.73 52.48 -27.91
CA THR A 228 -14.39 51.92 -28.22
C THR A 228 -14.02 50.83 -27.22
N GLY A 229 -14.30 51.01 -25.92
CA GLY A 229 -14.10 49.99 -24.90
C GLY A 229 -14.92 48.73 -25.13
N LEU A 230 -16.20 48.90 -25.50
CA LEU A 230 -17.08 47.78 -25.87
C LEU A 230 -16.61 47.06 -27.14
N ALA A 231 -16.17 47.81 -28.16
CA ALA A 231 -15.64 47.23 -29.39
C ALA A 231 -14.36 46.42 -29.12
N LEU A 232 -13.43 46.94 -28.31
CA LEU A 232 -12.22 46.23 -27.93
C LEU A 232 -12.51 44.96 -27.13
N GLY A 233 -13.43 45.04 -26.15
CA GLY A 233 -13.88 43.88 -25.38
C GLY A 233 -14.54 42.81 -26.27
N PHE A 234 -15.31 43.22 -27.28
CA PHE A 234 -15.90 42.32 -28.25
C PHE A 234 -14.86 41.61 -29.13
N VAL A 235 -13.80 42.32 -29.54
CA VAL A 235 -12.67 41.72 -30.27
C VAL A 235 -11.98 40.66 -29.41
N ILE A 236 -11.64 40.99 -28.16
CA ILE A 236 -11.02 40.03 -27.22
C ILE A 236 -11.94 38.83 -26.97
N HIS A 237 -13.25 39.05 -26.84
CA HIS A 237 -14.24 37.99 -26.72
C HIS A 237 -14.23 37.03 -27.92
N ILE A 238 -14.14 37.54 -29.15
CA ILE A 238 -14.04 36.70 -30.36
C ILE A 238 -12.75 35.87 -30.35
N PHE A 239 -11.63 36.44 -29.91
CA PHE A 239 -10.37 35.72 -29.81
C PHE A 239 -10.40 34.63 -28.73
N LEU A 240 -10.97 34.90 -27.55
CA LEU A 240 -11.11 33.91 -26.47
C LEU A 240 -12.10 32.79 -26.81
N LYS A 241 -13.18 33.10 -27.53
CA LYS A 241 -14.13 32.10 -28.04
C LYS A 241 -13.51 31.17 -29.08
N ARG A 242 -12.41 31.58 -29.72
CA ARG A 242 -11.63 30.79 -30.69
C ARG A 242 -10.46 30.01 -30.06
N GLY A 243 -10.39 29.89 -28.73
CA GLY A 243 -9.38 29.11 -28.01
C GLY A 243 -9.27 27.64 -28.48
N PRO A 244 -8.10 27.00 -28.29
CA PRO A 244 -7.52 26.01 -29.18
C PRO A 244 -8.33 24.71 -29.24
N ARG A 245 -8.39 24.12 -30.44
CA ARG A 245 -8.86 22.74 -30.65
C ARG A 245 -7.97 21.73 -29.96
#